data_AF-A0A939XXM3-F1
#
_entry.id   AF-A0A939XXM3-F1
#
_cell.length_a   1.000
_cell.length_b   1.000
_cell.length_c   1.000
_cell.angle_alpha   90.00
_cell.angle_beta   90.00
_cell.angle_gamma   90.00
#
_symmetry.space_group_name_H-M   'P 1'
#
loop_
_entity.id
_entity.type
_entity.pdbx_description
1 polymer ?
#
loop_
_entity_poly.entity_id
_entity_poly.type
_entity_poly.pdbx_seq_one_letter_code
_entity_poly.pdbx_strand_id
1 'polypeptide(L)'
;MSKIIGIDLGTTNSCVAVMEGGEPVVIANTEGSRTTPSVVAFTKEGERLVGQIAKRQAITNPGRTISSIKRQMGSNYHVTIDGKEYNPQQISAMILQKLKSDAESYLGETVTQAVITVPAYFSD
;
A
#
# COMPACT_ATOMS: atom_id res chain seq x y z
N MET A 1 -6.24 11.53 21.20
CA MET A 1 -5.68 10.18 21.02
C MET A 1 -5.73 9.91 19.52
N SER A 2 -4.60 9.59 18.88
CA SER A 2 -4.55 9.37 17.42
C SER A 2 -5.56 8.27 17.04
N LYS A 3 -6.38 8.50 16.01
CA LYS A 3 -7.32 7.47 15.55
C LYS A 3 -6.55 6.24 15.06
N ILE A 4 -7.05 5.05 15.39
CA ILE A 4 -6.56 3.79 14.84
C ILE A 4 -7.29 3.55 13.52
N ILE A 5 -6.55 3.33 12.43
CA ILE A 5 -7.13 3.01 11.11
C ILE A 5 -7.17 1.49 10.88
N GLY A 6 -8.18 1.04 10.14
CA GLY A 6 -8.24 -0.32 9.59
C GLY A 6 -7.69 -0.34 8.18
N ILE A 7 -6.74 -1.22 7.90
CA ILE A 7 -6.12 -1.38 6.58
C ILE A 7 -6.38 -2.78 6.07
N ASP A 8 -7.11 -2.87 4.95
CA ASP A 8 -7.10 -4.08 4.14
C ASP A 8 -5.92 -4.02 3.17
N LEU A 9 -4.86 -4.77 3.44
CA LEU A 9 -3.68 -4.84 2.58
C LEU A 9 -3.87 -6.00 1.59
N GLY A 10 -4.62 -5.86 0.51
CA GLY A 10 -4.88 -6.97 -0.41
C GLY A 10 -3.75 -7.24 -1.42
N THR A 11 -3.81 -8.40 -2.09
CA THR A 11 -2.85 -8.77 -3.14
C THR A 11 -2.94 -7.85 -4.36
N THR A 12 -4.15 -7.44 -4.74
CA THR A 12 -4.42 -6.64 -5.95
C THR A 12 -4.77 -5.20 -5.62
N ASN A 13 -5.62 -5.01 -4.61
CA ASN A 13 -6.05 -3.70 -4.14
C ASN A 13 -5.95 -3.67 -2.63
N SER A 14 -5.76 -2.47 -2.09
CA SER A 14 -5.80 -2.19 -0.68
C SER A 14 -6.84 -1.11 -0.38
N CYS A 15 -7.32 -1.07 0.85
CA CYS A 15 -8.34 -0.15 1.33
C CYS A 15 -7.98 0.34 2.74
N VAL A 16 -8.43 1.54 3.10
CA VAL A 16 -8.26 2.09 4.45
C VAL A 16 -9.59 2.65 4.96
N ALA A 17 -9.91 2.37 6.21
CA ALA A 17 -11.12 2.79 6.89
C ALA A 17 -10.82 3.30 8.30
N VAL A 18 -11.74 4.08 8.85
CA VAL A 18 -11.66 4.64 10.21
C VAL A 18 -13.04 4.60 10.87
N MET A 19 -13.09 4.59 12.20
CA MET A 19 -14.35 4.73 12.93
C MET A 19 -14.70 6.22 13.13
N GLU A 20 -15.90 6.61 12.73
CA GLU A 20 -16.45 7.95 12.94
C GLU A 20 -17.87 7.87 13.48
N GLY A 21 -18.13 8.49 14.64
CA GLY A 21 -19.47 8.48 15.24
C GLY A 21 -20.03 7.08 15.57
N GLY A 22 -19.16 6.07 15.68
CA GLY A 22 -19.56 4.67 15.90
C GLY A 22 -19.72 3.86 14.61
N GLU A 23 -19.61 4.48 13.44
CA GLU A 23 -19.75 3.82 12.14
C GLU A 23 -18.40 3.70 11.42
N PRO A 24 -18.15 2.60 10.69
CA PRO A 24 -16.96 2.47 9.86
C PRO A 24 -17.10 3.28 8.57
N VAL A 25 -16.12 4.15 8.30
CA VAL A 25 -16.05 4.99 7.09
C VAL A 25 -14.83 4.59 6.27
N VAL A 26 -15.05 4.26 4.99
CA VAL A 26 -13.97 4.01 4.03
C VAL A 26 -13.46 5.34 3.48
N ILE A 27 -12.15 5.58 3.60
CA ILE A 27 -11.49 6.80 3.16
C ILE A 27 -11.17 6.69 1.66
N ALA A 28 -11.51 7.72 0.90
CA ALA A 28 -11.07 7.83 -0.49
C ALA A 28 -9.60 8.26 -0.55
N ASN A 29 -8.81 7.65 -1.44
CA ASN A 29 -7.44 8.06 -1.68
C ASN A 29 -7.37 9.41 -2.40
N THR A 30 -6.16 9.97 -2.52
CA THR A 30 -5.90 11.22 -3.27
C THR A 30 -6.40 11.21 -4.72
N GLU A 31 -6.62 10.02 -5.31
CA GLU A 31 -7.18 9.84 -6.65
C GLU A 31 -8.73 9.77 -6.68
N GLY A 32 -9.40 9.92 -5.53
CA GLY A 32 -10.86 9.87 -5.39
C GLY A 32 -11.46 8.45 -5.36
N SER A 33 -10.63 7.41 -5.34
CA SER A 33 -11.07 6.01 -5.28
C SER A 33 -11.06 5.50 -3.84
N ARG A 34 -12.04 4.64 -3.50
CA ARG A 34 -12.08 3.94 -2.20
C ARG A 34 -11.13 2.74 -2.10
N THR A 35 -10.44 2.42 -3.19
CA THR A 35 -9.39 1.40 -3.19
C THR A 35 -8.16 1.89 -3.93
N THR A 36 -7.00 1.44 -3.47
CA THR A 36 -5.68 1.76 -4.03
C THR A 36 -5.07 0.47 -4.57
N PRO A 37 -4.67 0.39 -5.85
CA PRO A 37 -3.96 -0.78 -6.35
C PRO A 37 -2.70 -1.11 -5.52
N SER A 38 -2.51 -2.39 -5.21
CA SER A 38 -1.31 -2.89 -4.51
C SER A 38 -0.15 -3.02 -5.49
N VAL A 39 0.25 -1.88 -6.06
CA VAL A 39 1.26 -1.76 -7.11
C VAL A 39 2.23 -0.65 -6.73
N VAL A 40 3.52 -0.96 -6.81
CA VAL A 40 4.62 -0.03 -6.60
C VAL A 40 5.43 0.02 -7.87
N ALA A 41 5.86 1.20 -8.28
CA ALA A 41 6.76 1.34 -9.42
C ALA A 41 7.85 2.36 -9.14
N PHE A 42 9.01 2.17 -9.77
CA PHE A 42 10.14 3.08 -9.69
C PHE A 42 10.33 3.75 -11.06
N THR A 43 10.32 5.08 -11.10
CA THR A 43 10.61 5.85 -12.31
C THR A 43 12.08 5.76 -12.67
N LYS A 44 12.47 6.24 -13.86
CA LYS A 44 13.88 6.24 -14.28
C LYS A 44 14.74 7.14 -13.40
N GLU A 45 14.12 8.18 -12.86
CA GLU A 45 14.68 9.20 -11.98
C GLU A 45 14.73 8.74 -10.51
N GLY A 46 14.27 7.51 -10.22
CA GLY A 46 14.29 6.93 -8.88
C GLY A 46 13.10 7.32 -7.98
N GLU A 47 12.10 8.01 -8.54
CA GLU A 47 10.87 8.34 -7.81
C GLU A 47 10.02 7.09 -7.60
N ARG A 48 9.40 6.97 -6.42
CA ARG A 48 8.48 5.89 -6.09
C ARG A 48 7.05 6.31 -6.38
N LEU A 49 6.39 5.54 -7.23
CA LEU A 49 4.97 5.65 -7.51
C LEU A 49 4.23 4.50 -6.85
N VAL A 50 3.04 4.77 -6.30
CA VAL A 50 2.20 3.77 -5.63
C VAL A 50 0.76 3.91 -6.12
N GLY A 51 0.04 2.79 -6.20
CA GLY A 51 -1.38 2.82 -6.52
C GLY A 51 -1.66 3.01 -8.00
N GLN A 52 -2.62 3.89 -8.30
CA GLN A 52 -3.14 4.05 -9.67
C GLN A 52 -2.07 4.59 -10.63
N ILE A 53 -1.20 5.48 -10.15
CA ILE A 53 -0.12 6.06 -10.96
C ILE A 53 0.90 4.97 -11.34
N ALA A 54 1.28 4.11 -10.38
CA ALA A 54 2.15 2.96 -10.65
C ALA A 54 1.51 1.97 -11.64
N LYS A 55 0.22 1.65 -11.44
CA LYS A 55 -0.52 0.72 -12.31
C LYS A 55 -0.61 1.20 -13.76
N ARG A 56 -0.80 2.50 -14.00
CA ARG A 56 -0.93 3.08 -15.34
C ARG A 56 0.30 2.86 -16.22
N GLN A 57 1.49 2.85 -15.64
CA GLN A 57 2.74 2.67 -16.38
C GLN A 57 3.23 1.21 -16.42
N ALA A 58 2.49 0.24 -15.87
CA ALA A 58 2.98 -1.13 -15.72
C ALA A 58 3.38 -1.78 -17.07
N ILE A 59 2.70 -1.39 -18.16
CA ILE A 59 2.98 -1.92 -19.51
C ILE A 59 4.25 -1.31 -20.11
N THR A 60 4.48 -0.01 -19.88
CA THR A 60 5.62 0.72 -20.46
C THR A 60 6.87 0.65 -19.59
N ASN A 61 6.73 0.31 -18.31
CA ASN A 61 7.80 0.14 -17.34
C ASN A 61 7.69 -1.18 -16.55
N PRO A 62 7.66 -2.35 -17.23
CA PRO A 62 7.38 -3.63 -16.58
C PRO A 62 8.51 -4.06 -15.63
N GLY A 63 9.77 -3.80 -15.99
CA GLY A 63 10.94 -4.20 -15.19
C GLY A 63 11.10 -3.43 -13.88
N ARG A 64 10.37 -2.32 -13.70
CA ARG A 64 10.41 -1.49 -12.48
C ARG A 64 9.04 -1.31 -11.86
N THR A 65 8.07 -2.15 -12.24
CA THR A 65 6.72 -2.15 -11.67
C THR A 65 6.45 -3.48 -10.99
N ILE A 66 6.20 -3.43 -9.68
CA ILE A 66 5.97 -4.57 -8.82
C ILE A 66 4.49 -4.64 -8.47
N SER A 67 3.88 -5.79 -8.73
CA SER A 67 2.50 -6.10 -8.37
C SER A 67 2.42 -7.44 -7.66
N SER A 68 1.29 -7.73 -7.00
CA SER A 68 1.05 -9.00 -6.31
C SER A 68 2.10 -9.38 -5.26
N ILE A 69 2.81 -8.40 -4.69
CA ILE A 69 3.90 -8.65 -3.74
C ILE A 69 3.45 -9.41 -2.50
N LYS A 70 2.17 -9.30 -2.12
CA LYS A 70 1.57 -10.05 -1.00
C LYS A 70 1.75 -11.57 -1.13
N ARG A 71 1.84 -12.10 -2.36
CA ARG A 71 2.08 -13.53 -2.62
C ARG A 71 3.48 -13.99 -2.21
N GLN A 72 4.42 -13.06 -2.05
CA GLN A 72 5.80 -13.33 -1.68
C GLN A 72 6.07 -13.06 -0.19
N MET A 73 5.09 -12.58 0.58
CA MET A 73 5.24 -12.32 2.01
C MET A 73 5.63 -13.59 2.77
N GLY A 74 6.57 -13.47 3.69
CA GLY A 74 7.09 -14.62 4.47
C GLY A 74 8.11 -15.48 3.71
N SER A 75 8.53 -15.09 2.50
CA SER A 75 9.56 -15.79 1.73
C SER A 75 10.89 -15.01 1.67
N ASN A 76 11.94 -15.66 1.15
CA ASN A 76 13.24 -15.05 0.85
C ASN A 76 13.28 -14.34 -0.52
N TYR A 77 12.11 -14.03 -1.11
CA TYR A 77 12.03 -13.32 -2.38
C TYR A 77 12.60 -11.91 -2.27
N HIS A 78 13.27 -11.43 -3.31
CA HIS A 78 13.78 -10.07 -3.40
C HIS A 78 13.53 -9.53 -4.82
N VAL A 79 13.27 -8.23 -4.92
CA VAL A 79 13.26 -7.48 -6.17
C VAL A 79 14.42 -6.51 -6.19
N THR A 80 15.20 -6.53 -7.27
CA THR A 80 16.34 -5.63 -7.46
C THR A 80 15.96 -4.51 -8.40
N ILE A 81 16.03 -3.28 -7.94
CA ILE A 81 15.78 -2.07 -8.71
C ILE A 81 17.02 -1.18 -8.61
N ASP A 82 17.64 -0.89 -9.75
CA ASP A 82 18.84 -0.03 -9.85
C ASP A 82 19.98 -0.45 -8.91
N GLY A 83 20.21 -1.76 -8.79
CA GLY A 83 21.26 -2.32 -7.91
C GLY A 83 20.91 -2.35 -6.43
N LYS A 84 19.69 -1.95 -6.05
CA LYS A 84 19.20 -2.05 -4.67
C LYS A 84 18.15 -3.16 -4.55
N GLU A 85 18.35 -4.03 -3.57
CA GLU A 85 17.40 -5.09 -3.24
C GLU A 85 16.30 -4.58 -2.30
N TYR A 86 15.08 -5.03 -2.56
CA TYR A 86 13.94 -4.83 -1.69
C TYR A 86 13.24 -6.15 -1.42
N ASN A 87 12.92 -6.40 -0.16
CA ASN A 87 12.12 -7.54 0.25
C ASN A 87 10.60 -7.23 0.15
N PRO A 88 9.71 -8.25 0.22
CA PRO A 88 8.27 -8.08 0.15
C PRO A 88 7.69 -7.12 1.20
N GLN A 89 8.28 -7.10 2.39
CA GLN A 89 7.88 -6.24 3.50
C GLN A 89 8.14 -4.77 3.19
N GLN A 90 9.29 -4.45 2.60
CA GLN A 90 9.65 -3.09 2.19
C GLN A 90 8.75 -2.57 1.08
N ILE A 91 8.45 -3.39 0.06
CA ILE A 91 7.52 -3.01 -1.00
C ILE A 91 6.10 -2.83 -0.44
N SER A 92 5.64 -3.75 0.43
CA SER A 92 4.33 -3.62 1.09
C SER A 92 4.26 -2.39 1.99
N ALA A 93 5.36 -2.01 2.65
CA ALA A 93 5.44 -0.80 3.46
C ALA A 93 5.24 0.47 2.64
N MET A 94 5.66 0.51 1.36
CA MET A 94 5.39 1.64 0.47
C MET A 94 3.89 1.79 0.19
N ILE A 95 3.16 0.67 0.08
CA ILE A 95 1.70 0.66 -0.05
C ILE A 95 1.05 1.18 1.24
N LEU A 96 1.50 0.68 2.40
CA LEU A 96 1.01 1.13 3.71
C LEU A 96 1.27 2.62 3.95
N GLN A 97 2.41 3.15 3.53
CA GLN A 97 2.74 4.57 3.62
C GLN A 97 1.78 5.44 2.80
N LYS A 98 1.39 5.00 1.59
CA LYS A 98 0.39 5.70 0.78
C LYS A 98 -0.98 5.71 1.49
N LEU A 99 -1.44 4.56 1.99
CA LEU A 99 -2.72 4.46 2.69
C LEU A 99 -2.76 5.30 3.97
N LYS A 100 -1.65 5.31 4.72
CA LYS A 100 -1.48 6.18 5.88
C LYS A 100 -1.57 7.64 5.47
N SER A 101 -0.83 8.07 4.44
CA SER A 101 -0.84 9.45 3.97
C SER A 101 -2.23 9.89 3.48
N ASP A 102 -2.98 9.01 2.82
CA ASP A 102 -4.35 9.26 2.40
C ASP A 102 -5.27 9.45 3.62
N ALA A 103 -5.14 8.59 4.64
CA ALA A 103 -5.90 8.71 5.88
C ALA A 103 -5.56 9.98 6.68
N GLU A 104 -4.27 10.33 6.79
CA GLU A 104 -3.83 11.56 7.47
C GLU A 104 -4.35 12.81 6.76
N SER A 105 -4.35 12.82 5.43
CA SER A 105 -4.90 13.92 4.63
C SER A 105 -6.41 14.09 4.84
N TYR A 106 -7.14 12.98 4.97
CA TYR A 106 -8.58 12.98 5.26
C TYR A 106 -8.89 13.43 6.69
N LEU A 107 -8.14 12.94 7.67
CA LEU A 107 -8.37 13.20 9.09
C LEU A 107 -7.84 14.57 9.56
N GLY A 108 -6.87 15.15 8.85
CA GLY A 108 -6.21 16.39 9.26
C GLY A 108 -5.26 16.24 10.45
N GLU A 109 -4.90 15.00 10.81
CA GLU A 109 -3.99 14.68 11.92
C GLU A 109 -3.09 13.48 11.58
N THR A 110 -2.02 13.31 12.36
CA THR A 110 -1.08 12.18 12.21
C THR A 110 -1.69 10.87 12.71
N VAL A 111 -1.53 9.82 11.91
CA VAL A 111 -1.94 8.44 12.23
C VAL A 111 -0.71 7.63 12.60
N THR A 112 -0.73 7.05 13.80
CA THR A 112 0.42 6.28 14.33
C THR A 112 0.10 4.81 14.60
N GLN A 113 -1.17 4.42 14.55
CA GLN A 113 -1.63 3.08 14.88
C GLN A 113 -2.58 2.55 13.80
N ALA A 114 -2.48 1.26 13.50
CA ALA A 114 -3.33 0.60 12.53
C ALA A 114 -3.61 -0.86 12.91
N VAL A 115 -4.74 -1.38 12.46
CA VAL A 115 -5.05 -2.81 12.39
C VAL A 115 -4.95 -3.23 10.92
N ILE A 116 -4.13 -4.23 10.60
CA ILE A 116 -3.86 -4.66 9.22
C ILE A 116 -4.38 -6.08 9.00
N THR A 117 -5.10 -6.30 7.89
CA THR A 117 -5.64 -7.62 7.54
C THR A 117 -4.57 -8.56 6.98
N VAL A 118 -4.68 -9.84 7.34
CA VAL A 118 -3.94 -10.94 6.71
C VAL A 118 -4.92 -12.07 6.36
N PRO A 119 -4.63 -12.90 5.34
CA PRO A 119 -5.41 -14.11 5.10
C PRO A 119 -5.38 -15.03 6.32
N ALA A 120 -6.50 -15.68 6.63
CA ALA A 120 -6.61 -16.56 7.80
C ALA A 120 -5.63 -17.75 7.79
N TYR A 121 -5.10 -18.12 6.62
CA TYR A 121 -4.14 -19.21 6.44
C TYR A 121 -2.67 -18.74 6.41
N PHE A 122 -2.38 -17.46 6.68
CA PHE A 122 -1.00 -17.02 6.84
C PHE A 122 -0.35 -17.73 8.04
N SER A 123 0.92 -18.09 7.86
CA SER A 123 1.75 -18.63 8.95
C SER A 123 2.46 -17.49 9.68
N ASP A 124 2.92 -17.80 10.89
CA ASP A 124 3.75 -16.92 11.71
C ASP A 124 5.15 -16.70 11.11
#